data_AF-A0A0F7H943-F1
#
_entry.id   AF-A0A0F7H943-F1
#
_cell.length_a   1.000
_cell.length_b   1.000
_cell.length_c   1.000
_cell.angle_alpha   90.00
_cell.angle_beta   90.00
_cell.angle_gamma   90.00
#
_symmetry.space_group_name_H-M   'P 1'
#
loop_
_entity.id
_entity.type
_entity.pdbx_description
1 polymer ?
#
loop_
_entity_poly.entity_id
_entity_poly.type
_entity_poly.pdbx_seq_one_letter_code
_entity_poly.pdbx_strand_id
1 'polypeptide(L)'
;MSNLQEELRIHEDQMRRLKGLPRLRPPKQSLADKDEDVKNILSEFRLVMANYKKANADWWYGSLLNMKQQFMLGDMERESAPLEDKAVDIAMSCSIQPKSITVTHGFRSTRYVPISNSSFIVVKRPVIKHHMAARPMVLPSNWAKPKDIQVGIEGKFDDQGMAKVELPPCEAGYHYRMLINTDISQEDVEALHDSYQEVIDRYATWLSEKWNGQQRAAWEVYIATGLDLTQAANAFLKGMLSQIKLLYDTVQEIWKWINNVDKYAAKLAKFIKEDGVKELKALVKEGGQALEKGLMLLSDEILVFILAAVLKSYFQLLTPQQIVDFVADAFGSLVTMIVLYLVLPGGVGKLVLDGLDTLSVAVQG
;
A
#
# COMPACT_ATOMS: atom_id res chain seq x y z
N MET A 1 -7.22 36.16 21.69
CA MET A 1 -8.49 36.33 22.43
C MET A 1 -9.21 35.01 22.72
N SER A 2 -8.99 33.92 21.96
CA SER A 2 -9.69 32.63 22.14
C SER A 2 -9.35 31.89 23.45
N ASN A 3 -8.09 31.87 23.90
CA ASN A 3 -7.70 31.16 25.12
C ASN A 3 -8.38 31.69 26.39
N LEU A 4 -8.56 33.01 26.49
CA LEU A 4 -9.15 33.64 27.68
C LEU A 4 -10.65 33.35 27.79
N GLN A 5 -11.35 33.28 26.66
CA GLN A 5 -12.77 32.90 26.63
C GLN A 5 -13.00 31.44 27.01
N GLU A 6 -12.12 30.54 26.59
CA GLU A 6 -12.21 29.12 26.93
C GLU A 6 -11.88 28.85 28.40
N GLU A 7 -10.87 29.53 28.96
CA GLU A 7 -10.56 29.45 30.40
C GLU A 7 -11.71 29.96 31.27
N LEU A 8 -12.34 31.09 30.89
CA LEU A 8 -13.53 31.61 31.57
C LEU A 8 -14.70 30.63 31.52
N ARG A 9 -14.90 29.96 30.37
CA ARG A 9 -15.95 28.97 30.20
C ARG A 9 -15.73 27.73 31.06
N ILE A 10 -14.49 27.24 31.13
CA ILE A 10 -14.11 26.10 31.98
C ILE A 10 -14.37 26.45 33.45
N HIS A 11 -13.98 27.65 33.87
CA HIS A 11 -14.21 28.14 35.22
C HIS A 11 -15.71 28.28 35.53
N GLU A 12 -16.52 28.81 34.62
CA GLU A 12 -17.98 28.87 34.79
C GLU A 12 -18.63 27.48 34.84
N ASP A 13 -18.19 26.52 34.01
CA ASP A 13 -18.71 25.16 34.02
C ASP A 13 -18.39 24.45 35.35
N GLN A 14 -17.20 24.67 35.90
CA GLN A 14 -16.83 24.22 37.24
C GLN A 14 -17.73 24.83 38.32
N MET A 15 -17.99 26.14 38.26
CA MET A 15 -18.88 26.83 39.20
C MET A 15 -20.34 26.37 39.10
N ARG A 16 -20.81 25.99 37.91
CA ARG A 16 -22.14 25.41 37.72
C ARG A 16 -22.25 24.01 38.30
N ARG A 17 -21.21 23.18 38.16
CA ARG A 17 -21.15 21.85 38.79
C ARG A 17 -21.25 21.93 40.31
N LEU A 18 -20.54 22.88 40.92
CA LEU A 18 -20.62 23.13 42.38
C LEU A 18 -22.03 23.56 42.83
N LYS A 19 -22.81 24.16 41.94
CA LYS A 19 -24.19 24.62 42.19
C LYS A 19 -25.27 23.61 41.78
N GLY A 20 -24.90 22.41 41.35
CA GLY A 20 -25.85 21.41 40.84
C GLY A 20 -26.56 21.84 39.55
N LEU A 21 -26.05 22.86 38.86
CA LEU A 21 -26.61 23.35 37.61
C LEU A 21 -26.12 22.48 36.43
N PRO A 22 -26.92 22.32 35.37
CA PRO A 22 -26.47 21.66 34.14
C PRO A 22 -25.21 22.34 33.60
N ARG A 23 -24.31 21.52 33.03
CA ARG A 23 -23.13 22.02 32.31
C ARG A 23 -23.55 23.00 31.23
N LEU A 24 -22.70 23.99 30.98
CA LEU A 24 -22.84 24.83 29.79
C LEU A 24 -22.84 23.91 28.58
N ARG A 25 -23.87 24.02 27.74
CA ARG A 25 -23.81 23.41 26.40
C ARG A 25 -22.57 24.00 25.71
N PRO A 26 -21.72 23.17 25.07
CA PRO A 26 -20.63 23.71 24.27
C PRO A 26 -21.21 24.72 23.27
N PRO A 27 -20.48 25.81 22.98
CA PRO A 27 -20.95 26.78 22.00
C PRO A 27 -21.29 26.06 20.71
N LYS A 28 -22.42 26.42 20.08
CA LYS A 28 -22.78 25.88 18.77
C LYS A 28 -21.63 26.23 17.82
N GLN A 29 -21.03 25.22 17.20
CA GLN A 29 -19.92 25.39 16.26
C GLN A 29 -20.36 26.37 15.17
N SER A 30 -19.62 27.46 15.02
CA SER A 30 -19.91 28.46 13.99
C SER A 30 -19.29 28.04 12.66
N LEU A 31 -19.76 28.65 11.56
CA LEU A 31 -19.15 28.43 10.25
C LEU A 31 -17.70 28.92 10.21
N ALA A 32 -17.37 29.97 10.96
CA ALA A 32 -16.01 30.49 11.08
C ALA A 32 -15.08 29.53 11.83
N ASP A 33 -15.57 28.89 12.90
CA ASP A 33 -14.81 27.84 13.60
C ASP A 33 -14.53 26.67 12.66
N LYS A 34 -15.53 26.30 11.86
CA LYS A 34 -15.37 25.22 10.88
C LYS A 34 -14.42 25.59 9.73
N ASP A 35 -14.46 26.83 9.23
CA ASP A 35 -13.51 27.32 8.24
C ASP A 35 -12.06 27.21 8.76
N GLU A 36 -11.83 27.49 10.03
CA GLU A 36 -10.52 27.34 10.67
C GLU A 36 -10.11 25.88 10.85
N ASP A 37 -11.03 25.02 11.29
CA ASP A 37 -10.79 23.56 11.38
C ASP A 37 -10.38 22.98 10.02
N VAL A 38 -10.98 23.44 8.92
CA VAL A 38 -10.65 22.98 7.57
C VAL A 38 -9.27 23.42 7.14
N LYS A 39 -8.82 24.63 7.49
CA LYS A 39 -7.43 25.04 7.26
C LYS A 39 -6.46 24.11 7.98
N ASN A 40 -6.78 23.74 9.23
CA ASN A 40 -5.97 22.80 10.00
C ASN A 40 -5.93 21.42 9.32
N ILE A 41 -7.07 20.86 8.92
CA ILE A 41 -7.15 19.59 8.18
C ILE A 41 -6.31 19.63 6.90
N LEU A 42 -6.42 20.69 6.10
CA LEU A 42 -5.64 20.84 4.87
C LEU A 42 -4.14 21.01 5.13
N SER A 43 -3.76 21.67 6.23
CA SER A 43 -2.36 21.82 6.64
C SER A 43 -1.77 20.48 7.11
N GLU A 44 -2.52 19.73 7.93
CA GLU A 44 -2.15 18.40 8.40
C GLU A 44 -1.99 17.42 7.23
N PHE A 45 -2.91 17.47 6.25
CA PHE A 45 -2.84 16.63 5.07
C PHE A 45 -1.60 16.93 4.21
N ARG A 46 -1.23 18.21 4.04
CA ARG A 46 0.02 18.56 3.33
C ARG A 46 1.27 18.04 4.04
N LEU A 47 1.20 17.82 5.35
CA LEU A 47 2.26 17.21 6.16
C LEU A 47 2.15 15.67 6.24
N VAL A 48 1.33 15.02 5.40
CA VAL A 48 1.13 13.56 5.42
C VAL A 48 2.45 12.79 5.30
N MET A 49 3.40 13.27 4.50
CA MET A 49 4.70 12.62 4.34
C MET A 49 5.56 12.72 5.62
N ALA A 50 5.52 13.86 6.32
CA ALA A 50 6.20 14.01 7.61
C ALA A 50 5.58 13.08 8.67
N ASN A 51 4.25 12.95 8.67
CA ASN A 51 3.54 12.03 9.54
C ASN A 51 3.87 10.56 9.21
N TYR A 52 3.99 10.22 7.93
CA TYR A 52 4.45 8.90 7.49
C TYR A 52 5.86 8.60 8.01
N LYS A 53 6.82 9.53 7.80
CA LYS A 53 8.20 9.41 8.29
C LYS A 53 8.25 9.21 9.81
N LYS A 54 7.47 9.99 10.57
CA LYS A 54 7.40 9.89 12.04
C LYS A 54 6.79 8.57 12.51
N ALA A 55 5.69 8.13 11.89
CA ALA A 55 5.04 6.86 12.24
C ALA A 55 5.94 5.64 11.97
N ASN A 56 6.84 5.75 10.98
CA ASN A 56 7.84 4.74 10.63
C ASN A 56 9.16 4.84 11.44
N ALA A 57 9.37 5.92 12.18
CA ALA A 57 10.60 6.11 12.97
C ALA A 57 10.57 5.37 14.33
N ASP A 58 9.39 5.10 14.89
CA ASP A 58 9.26 4.40 16.18
C ASP A 58 9.19 2.87 15.96
N TRP A 59 10.17 2.13 16.52
CA TRP A 59 10.38 0.69 16.31
C TRP A 59 9.17 -0.24 16.61
N TRP A 60 8.16 0.27 17.34
CA TRP A 60 7.02 -0.50 17.83
C TRP A 60 5.89 -0.73 16.81
N TYR A 61 5.77 0.12 15.78
CA TYR A 61 4.81 -0.08 14.68
C TYR A 61 5.35 -0.95 13.54
N GLY A 62 6.60 -1.43 13.67
CA GLY A 62 7.29 -2.21 12.65
C GLY A 62 7.86 -1.35 11.54
N SER A 63 8.94 -1.82 10.91
CA SER A 63 9.47 -1.26 9.66
C SER A 63 8.42 -1.40 8.56
N LEU A 64 7.53 -0.42 8.45
CA LEU A 64 6.53 -0.29 7.40
C LEU A 64 7.15 0.30 6.11
N LEU A 65 8.48 0.42 6.00
CA LEU A 65 9.10 0.37 4.67
C LEU A 65 9.12 -1.08 4.15
N ASN A 66 7.94 -1.72 4.02
CA ASN A 66 7.80 -2.94 3.20
C ASN A 66 7.94 -2.64 1.70
N MET A 67 8.17 -1.37 1.35
CA MET A 67 8.68 -0.95 0.06
C MET A 67 9.78 -1.91 -0.36
N LYS A 68 9.66 -2.47 -1.56
CA LYS A 68 10.63 -3.42 -2.09
C LYS A 68 11.48 -2.73 -3.13
N GLN A 69 12.67 -3.26 -3.32
CA GLN A 69 13.43 -3.00 -4.53
C GLN A 69 12.79 -3.79 -5.66
N GLN A 70 12.76 -3.21 -6.85
CA GLN A 70 12.32 -3.83 -8.08
C GLN A 70 13.46 -3.81 -9.09
N PHE A 71 13.62 -4.93 -9.78
CA PHE A 71 14.55 -5.08 -10.89
C PHE A 71 13.80 -5.53 -12.13
N MET A 72 14.04 -4.88 -13.27
CA MET A 72 13.49 -5.31 -14.56
C MET A 72 14.63 -5.72 -15.47
N LEU A 73 14.59 -6.93 -16.02
CA LEU A 73 15.59 -7.42 -16.97
C LEU A 73 14.97 -7.48 -18.37
N GLY A 74 15.23 -6.46 -19.18
CA GLY A 74 14.54 -6.24 -20.45
C GLY A 74 13.04 -6.05 -20.24
N ASP A 75 12.23 -6.62 -21.13
CA ASP A 75 10.81 -6.28 -21.21
C ASP A 75 9.89 -7.10 -20.29
N MET A 76 10.33 -8.21 -19.70
CA MET A 76 9.38 -9.18 -19.09
C MET A 76 9.77 -9.80 -17.73
N GLU A 77 11.02 -9.72 -17.27
CA GLU A 77 11.42 -10.40 -16.03
C GLU A 77 11.51 -9.37 -14.88
N ARG A 78 10.52 -9.39 -13.98
CA ARG A 78 10.46 -8.53 -12.79
C ARG A 78 10.84 -9.32 -11.56
N GLU A 79 11.94 -8.93 -10.93
CA GLU A 79 12.35 -9.43 -9.62
C GLU A 79 12.08 -8.39 -8.54
N SER A 80 11.90 -8.84 -7.30
CA SER A 80 11.73 -7.93 -6.16
C SER A 80 12.49 -8.43 -4.94
N ALA A 81 13.21 -7.53 -4.28
CA ALA A 81 13.94 -7.81 -3.04
C ALA A 81 13.44 -6.91 -1.89
N PRO A 82 13.58 -7.33 -0.63
CA PRO A 82 13.41 -6.42 0.51
C PRO A 82 14.28 -5.15 0.34
N LEU A 83 13.83 -4.02 0.89
CA LEU A 83 14.64 -2.80 0.97
C LEU A 83 15.69 -2.93 2.08
N GLU A 84 16.67 -3.78 1.82
CA GLU A 84 17.82 -4.03 2.68
C GLU A 84 19.09 -3.82 1.85
N ASP A 85 20.15 -3.30 2.48
CA ASP A 85 21.48 -3.23 1.90
C ASP A 85 22.14 -4.62 1.94
N LYS A 86 21.62 -5.51 1.08
CA LYS A 86 22.12 -6.86 0.90
C LYS A 86 22.17 -7.18 -0.57
N ALA A 87 23.21 -7.91 -0.96
CA ALA A 87 23.36 -8.35 -2.34
C ALA A 87 22.13 -9.14 -2.82
N VAL A 88 21.60 -8.76 -3.98
CA VAL A 88 20.47 -9.42 -4.63
C VAL A 88 21.02 -10.34 -5.72
N ASP A 89 20.61 -11.61 -5.70
CA ASP A 89 21.00 -12.64 -6.68
C ASP A 89 19.84 -12.87 -7.67
N ILE A 90 19.97 -12.35 -8.89
CA ILE A 90 18.94 -12.39 -9.93
C ILE A 90 19.33 -13.38 -11.03
N ALA A 91 18.41 -14.28 -11.39
CA ALA A 91 18.58 -15.15 -12.55
C ALA A 91 18.48 -14.33 -13.84
N MET A 92 19.32 -14.63 -14.83
CA MET A 92 19.31 -13.94 -16.12
C MET A 92 18.75 -14.82 -17.23
N SER A 93 17.99 -14.20 -18.15
CA SER A 93 17.59 -14.87 -19.40
C SER A 93 18.81 -15.24 -20.26
N CYS A 94 18.90 -16.51 -20.66
CA CYS A 94 20.00 -17.05 -21.46
C CYS A 94 19.63 -17.19 -22.94
N SER A 95 20.61 -16.94 -23.82
CA SER A 95 20.47 -17.08 -25.27
C SER A 95 21.71 -17.74 -25.90
N ILE A 96 21.53 -18.38 -27.06
CA ILE A 96 22.62 -18.97 -27.86
C ILE A 96 23.36 -17.89 -28.66
N GLN A 97 22.74 -16.73 -28.88
CA GLN A 97 23.37 -15.57 -29.50
C GLN A 97 23.64 -14.48 -28.44
N PRO A 98 24.66 -13.62 -28.66
CA PRO A 98 24.87 -12.46 -27.80
C PRO A 98 23.60 -11.61 -27.72
N LYS A 99 23.28 -11.11 -26.53
CA LYS A 99 22.07 -10.33 -26.28
C LYS A 99 22.39 -9.12 -25.43
N SER A 100 22.07 -7.93 -25.93
CA SER A 100 22.04 -6.73 -25.10
C SER A 100 20.71 -6.68 -24.34
N ILE A 101 20.78 -6.52 -23.02
CA ILE A 101 19.61 -6.28 -22.19
C ILE A 101 19.78 -4.95 -21.43
N THR A 102 18.67 -4.26 -21.20
CA THR A 102 18.62 -3.15 -20.25
C THR A 102 18.12 -3.71 -18.93
N VAL A 103 18.87 -3.49 -17.87
CA VAL A 103 18.44 -3.79 -16.51
C VAL A 103 18.09 -2.48 -15.83
N THR A 104 16.95 -2.44 -15.14
CA THR A 104 16.58 -1.30 -14.30
C THR A 104 16.52 -1.69 -12.83
N HIS A 105 16.84 -0.75 -11.95
CA HIS A 105 16.78 -0.85 -10.50
C HIS A 105 16.04 0.36 -9.94
N GLY A 106 14.97 0.09 -9.21
CA GLY A 106 14.15 1.14 -8.62
C GLY A 106 13.31 0.65 -7.46
N PHE A 107 12.56 1.57 -6.86
CA PHE A 107 11.57 1.22 -5.84
C PHE A 107 10.33 0.62 -6.49
N ARG A 108 9.77 -0.41 -5.84
CA ARG A 108 8.51 -1.04 -6.24
C ARG A 108 7.34 -0.13 -5.89
N SER A 109 7.06 0.81 -6.77
CA SER A 109 5.94 1.76 -6.64
C SER A 109 5.13 1.84 -7.93
N THR A 110 3.99 2.53 -7.89
CA THR A 110 3.11 2.73 -9.06
C THR A 110 3.72 3.62 -10.13
N ARG A 111 4.76 4.38 -9.76
CA ARG A 111 5.59 5.18 -10.65
C ARG A 111 7.01 4.60 -10.62
N TYR A 112 7.77 4.70 -11.70
CA TYR A 112 9.16 4.28 -11.64
C TYR A 112 9.96 5.33 -10.88
N VAL A 113 10.54 4.95 -9.74
CA VAL A 113 11.49 5.76 -8.98
C VAL A 113 12.83 5.02 -8.98
N PRO A 114 13.88 5.56 -9.61
CA PRO A 114 15.14 4.87 -9.76
C PRO A 114 15.91 4.76 -8.44
N ILE A 115 16.70 3.70 -8.30
CA ILE A 115 17.78 3.59 -7.30
C ILE A 115 19.08 3.63 -8.07
N SER A 116 19.88 4.65 -7.79
CA SER A 116 21.10 4.95 -8.55
C SER A 116 22.33 4.27 -7.96
N ASN A 117 23.46 4.29 -8.69
CA ASN A 117 24.81 3.94 -8.23
C ASN A 117 25.03 2.51 -7.67
N SER A 118 23.99 1.67 -7.67
CA SER A 118 24.13 0.25 -7.35
C SER A 118 25.12 -0.41 -8.32
N SER A 119 25.92 -1.33 -7.81
CA SER A 119 26.93 -2.02 -8.62
C SER A 119 26.47 -3.44 -8.90
N PHE A 120 26.83 -3.98 -10.06
CA PHE A 120 26.48 -5.34 -10.42
C PHE A 120 27.67 -6.09 -10.99
N ILE A 121 27.68 -7.41 -10.78
CA ILE A 121 28.57 -8.35 -11.46
C ILE A 121 27.75 -9.50 -12.04
N VAL A 122 28.14 -9.97 -13.22
CA VAL A 122 27.54 -11.16 -13.84
C VAL A 122 28.43 -12.37 -13.58
N VAL A 123 27.81 -13.41 -13.06
CA VAL A 123 28.46 -14.69 -12.75
C VAL A 123 27.74 -15.83 -13.46
N LYS A 124 28.47 -16.90 -13.75
CA LYS A 124 27.91 -18.19 -14.16
C LYS A 124 28.07 -19.20 -13.03
N ARG A 125 27.01 -19.96 -12.77
CA ARG A 125 26.93 -20.97 -11.71
C ARG A 125 26.64 -22.34 -12.31
N PRO A 126 27.44 -23.39 -12.01
CA PRO A 126 27.21 -24.73 -12.55
C PRO A 126 25.81 -25.27 -12.25
N VAL A 127 25.18 -25.92 -13.23
CA VAL A 127 23.90 -26.62 -13.06
C VAL A 127 24.16 -27.92 -12.29
N ILE A 128 23.63 -28.02 -11.08
CA ILE A 128 23.67 -29.27 -10.32
C ILE A 128 22.48 -30.13 -10.75
N LYS A 129 22.73 -31.17 -11.56
CA LYS A 129 21.73 -32.20 -11.85
C LYS A 129 21.65 -33.15 -10.67
N HIS A 130 20.61 -33.02 -9.85
CA HIS A 130 20.31 -34.05 -8.85
C HIS A 130 19.74 -35.27 -9.59
N HIS A 131 20.53 -36.34 -9.70
CA HIS A 131 19.96 -37.66 -9.92
C HIS A 131 19.25 -38.07 -8.62
N MET A 132 17.94 -37.84 -8.53
CA MET A 132 17.14 -38.40 -7.45
C MET A 132 17.15 -39.92 -7.60
N ALA A 133 18.02 -40.61 -6.86
CA ALA A 133 17.73 -41.99 -6.49
C ALA A 133 16.43 -41.97 -5.65
N ALA A 134 15.53 -42.92 -5.88
CA ALA A 134 14.16 -42.99 -5.33
C ALA A 134 14.07 -43.19 -3.79
N ARG A 135 15.02 -42.65 -3.02
CA ARG A 135 15.02 -42.64 -1.56
C ARG A 135 15.23 -41.22 -1.06
N PRO A 136 14.45 -40.73 -0.08
CA PRO A 136 14.64 -39.40 0.49
C PRO A 136 15.95 -39.40 1.27
N MET A 137 17.04 -39.02 0.61
CA MET A 137 18.32 -38.79 1.27
C MET A 137 18.29 -37.39 1.87
N VAL A 138 18.35 -37.29 3.20
CA VAL A 138 18.62 -36.02 3.88
C VAL A 138 20.06 -35.63 3.52
N LEU A 139 20.20 -34.59 2.70
CA LEU A 139 21.50 -34.08 2.27
C LEU A 139 22.26 -33.51 3.48
N PRO A 140 23.52 -33.90 3.71
CA PRO A 140 24.41 -33.24 4.67
C PRO A 140 24.54 -31.75 4.34
N SER A 141 24.46 -30.86 5.35
CA SER A 141 24.47 -29.39 5.18
C SER A 141 25.75 -28.81 4.56
N ASN A 142 26.78 -29.65 4.39
CA ASN A 142 28.12 -29.34 3.90
C ASN A 142 28.37 -29.77 2.44
N TRP A 143 27.32 -30.12 1.68
CA TRP A 143 27.44 -30.21 0.22
C TRP A 143 27.77 -28.81 -0.33
N ALA A 144 28.95 -28.69 -0.93
CA ALA A 144 29.50 -27.40 -1.35
C ALA A 144 28.50 -26.67 -2.26
N LYS A 145 28.09 -25.47 -1.85
CA LYS A 145 27.31 -24.58 -2.72
C LYS A 145 28.13 -24.37 -4.01
N PRO A 146 27.53 -24.51 -5.19
CA PRO A 146 28.24 -24.32 -6.45
C PRO A 146 28.85 -22.92 -6.45
N LYS A 147 30.16 -22.84 -6.70
CA LYS A 147 30.93 -21.59 -6.65
C LYS A 147 30.62 -20.75 -7.88
N ASP A 148 30.42 -19.45 -7.66
CA ASP A 148 30.23 -18.48 -8.73
C ASP A 148 31.52 -18.25 -9.52
N ILE A 149 31.40 -18.23 -10.85
CA ILE A 149 32.50 -17.97 -11.77
C ILE A 149 32.20 -16.65 -12.47
N GLN A 150 33.08 -15.65 -12.30
CA GLN A 150 32.89 -14.35 -12.94
C GLN A 150 32.97 -14.46 -14.47
N VAL A 151 32.08 -13.74 -15.15
CA VAL A 151 32.03 -13.67 -16.62
C VAL A 151 32.83 -12.47 -17.17
N GLY A 152 33.33 -11.59 -16.28
CA GLY A 152 34.05 -10.37 -16.66
C GLY A 152 33.14 -9.22 -17.08
N ILE A 153 31.86 -9.29 -16.71
CA ILE A 153 30.86 -8.24 -16.96
C ILE A 153 30.47 -7.67 -15.61
N GLU A 154 30.81 -6.42 -15.41
CA GLU A 154 30.52 -5.65 -14.21
C GLU A 154 30.24 -4.20 -14.58
N GLY A 155 29.56 -3.50 -13.71
CA GLY A 155 29.22 -2.11 -13.95
C GLY A 155 28.42 -1.50 -12.81
N LYS A 156 27.91 -0.31 -13.09
CA LYS A 156 27.03 0.44 -12.20
C LYS A 156 25.77 0.85 -12.93
N PHE A 157 24.68 0.95 -12.17
CA PHE A 157 23.48 1.62 -12.63
C PHE A 157 23.74 3.14 -12.70
N ASP A 158 23.21 3.77 -13.75
CA ASP A 158 23.28 5.22 -13.94
C ASP A 158 22.32 5.97 -13.00
N ASP A 159 22.27 7.29 -13.12
CA ASP A 159 21.40 8.16 -12.31
C ASP A 159 19.90 7.90 -12.52
N GLN A 160 19.54 7.16 -13.58
CA GLN A 160 18.17 6.72 -13.86
C GLN A 160 17.93 5.27 -13.40
N GLY A 161 18.85 4.70 -12.63
CA GLY A 161 18.78 3.32 -12.17
C GLY A 161 18.82 2.34 -13.34
N MET A 162 19.50 2.66 -14.43
CA MET A 162 19.58 1.80 -15.63
C MET A 162 21.01 1.33 -15.89
N ALA A 163 21.13 0.09 -16.36
CA ALA A 163 22.38 -0.50 -16.81
C ALA A 163 22.16 -1.27 -18.12
N LYS A 164 23.01 -1.01 -19.12
CA LYS A 164 23.04 -1.82 -20.34
C LYS A 164 24.06 -2.93 -20.18
N VAL A 165 23.62 -4.17 -20.35
CA VAL A 165 24.44 -5.37 -20.13
C VAL A 165 24.46 -6.19 -21.41
N GLU A 166 25.66 -6.41 -21.96
CA GLU A 166 25.88 -7.28 -23.11
C GLU A 166 26.19 -8.70 -22.62
N LEU A 167 25.22 -9.59 -22.74
CA LEU A 167 25.39 -10.99 -22.37
C LEU A 167 26.01 -11.78 -23.52
N PRO A 168 27.06 -12.58 -23.24
CA PRO A 168 27.62 -13.49 -24.22
C PRO A 168 26.67 -14.68 -24.43
N PRO A 169 26.90 -15.50 -25.48
CA PRO A 169 26.25 -16.80 -25.60
C PRO A 169 26.40 -17.62 -24.31
N CYS A 170 25.28 -18.10 -23.77
CA CYS A 170 25.33 -18.87 -22.53
C CYS A 170 25.99 -20.24 -22.76
N GLU A 171 26.93 -20.59 -21.89
CA GLU A 171 27.58 -21.90 -21.91
C GLU A 171 26.66 -23.00 -21.37
N ALA A 172 26.61 -24.14 -22.08
CA ALA A 172 25.84 -25.29 -21.65
C ALA A 172 26.31 -25.81 -20.28
N GLY A 173 25.37 -26.10 -19.40
CA GLY A 173 25.67 -26.58 -18.04
C GLY A 173 25.89 -25.48 -17.00
N TYR A 174 25.64 -24.21 -17.34
CA TYR A 174 25.68 -23.08 -16.40
C TYR A 174 24.38 -22.26 -16.40
N HIS A 175 24.05 -21.68 -15.24
CA HIS A 175 23.06 -20.62 -15.09
C HIS A 175 23.76 -19.28 -14.91
N TYR A 176 23.37 -18.28 -15.69
CA TYR A 176 23.87 -16.92 -15.56
C TYR A 176 23.05 -16.16 -14.53
N ARG A 177 23.74 -15.42 -13.66
CA ARG A 177 23.15 -14.64 -12.58
C ARG A 177 23.79 -13.27 -12.50
N MET A 178 22.98 -12.28 -12.16
CA MET A 178 23.43 -10.93 -11.86
C MET A 178 23.39 -10.76 -10.34
N LEU A 179 24.55 -10.51 -9.74
CA LEU A 179 24.67 -10.17 -8.34
C LEU A 179 24.72 -8.64 -8.25
N ILE A 180 23.72 -8.04 -7.61
CA ILE A 180 23.60 -6.58 -7.46
C ILE A 180 23.90 -6.23 -6.01
N ASN A 181 24.88 -5.37 -5.80
CA ASN A 181 25.13 -4.75 -4.51
C ASN A 181 24.34 -3.45 -4.43
N THR A 182 23.32 -3.44 -3.57
CA THR A 182 22.28 -2.42 -3.49
C THR A 182 22.73 -1.29 -2.57
N ASP A 183 23.47 -0.33 -3.12
CA ASP A 183 23.97 0.84 -2.37
C ASP A 183 22.89 1.91 -2.25
N ILE A 184 21.83 1.63 -1.47
CA ILE A 184 20.68 2.54 -1.31
C ILE A 184 21.07 3.69 -0.39
N SER A 185 21.19 4.90 -0.94
CA SER A 185 21.53 6.08 -0.18
C SER A 185 20.31 6.73 0.50
N GLN A 186 20.55 7.62 1.47
CA GLN A 186 19.48 8.47 2.02
C GLN A 186 18.86 9.38 0.95
N GLU A 187 19.66 9.80 -0.04
CA GLU A 187 19.20 10.64 -1.15
C GLU A 187 18.19 9.89 -2.04
N ASP A 188 18.42 8.60 -2.33
CA ASP A 188 17.45 7.78 -3.07
C ASP A 188 16.11 7.66 -2.30
N VAL A 189 16.17 7.55 -0.96
CA VAL A 189 14.98 7.49 -0.10
C VAL A 189 14.26 8.83 -0.04
N GLU A 190 14.98 9.96 -0.06
CA GLU A 190 14.38 11.29 -0.14
C GLU A 190 13.72 11.53 -1.50
N ALA A 191 14.39 11.15 -2.59
CA ALA A 191 13.84 11.21 -3.95
C ALA A 191 12.55 10.37 -4.09
N LEU A 192 12.49 9.20 -3.45
CA LEU A 192 11.27 8.41 -3.36
C LEU A 192 10.14 9.21 -2.71
N HIS A 193 10.37 9.82 -1.55
CA HIS A 193 9.34 10.59 -0.86
C HIS A 193 8.87 11.78 -1.69
N ASP A 194 9.81 12.50 -2.32
CA ASP A 194 9.52 13.68 -3.13
C ASP A 194 8.70 13.34 -4.39
N SER A 195 8.84 12.12 -4.91
CA SER A 195 8.05 11.64 -6.06
C SER A 195 6.52 11.64 -5.83
N TYR A 196 6.08 11.64 -4.57
CA TYR A 196 4.67 11.71 -4.19
C TYR A 196 4.15 13.12 -3.95
N GLN A 197 5.00 14.15 -3.93
CA GLN A 197 4.58 15.52 -3.62
C GLN A 197 3.49 16.02 -4.59
N GLU A 198 3.62 15.71 -5.88
CA GLU A 198 2.62 16.06 -6.89
C GLU A 198 1.24 15.44 -6.60
N VAL A 199 1.23 14.19 -6.11
CA VAL A 199 0.00 13.48 -5.74
C VAL A 199 -0.62 14.12 -4.48
N ILE A 200 0.21 14.47 -3.49
CA ILE A 200 -0.22 15.16 -2.28
C ILE A 200 -0.82 16.53 -2.64
N ASP A 201 -0.16 17.33 -3.47
CA ASP A 201 -0.63 18.65 -3.87
C ASP A 201 -1.95 18.58 -4.64
N ARG A 202 -2.08 17.59 -5.53
CA ARG A 202 -3.33 17.32 -6.27
C ARG A 202 -4.48 17.04 -5.31
N TYR A 203 -4.30 16.17 -4.33
CA TYR A 203 -5.36 15.85 -3.37
C TYR A 203 -5.63 16.99 -2.39
N ALA A 204 -4.62 17.76 -1.99
CA ALA A 204 -4.80 18.94 -1.15
C ALA A 204 -5.64 20.00 -1.88
N THR A 205 -5.40 20.19 -3.18
CA THR A 205 -6.20 21.06 -4.05
C THR A 205 -7.63 20.54 -4.15
N TRP A 206 -7.82 19.25 -4.43
CA TRP A 206 -9.15 18.62 -4.50
C TRP A 206 -9.93 18.76 -3.18
N LEU A 207 -9.31 18.55 -2.02
CA LEU A 207 -9.94 18.75 -0.71
C LEU A 207 -10.38 20.21 -0.52
N SER A 208 -9.52 21.16 -0.93
CA SER A 208 -9.85 22.58 -0.88
C SER A 208 -11.03 22.92 -1.79
N GLU A 209 -11.07 22.37 -3.00
CA GLU A 209 -12.20 22.55 -3.93
C GLU A 209 -13.49 21.95 -3.37
N LYS A 210 -13.43 20.77 -2.75
CA LYS A 210 -14.60 20.15 -2.10
C LYS A 210 -15.15 21.02 -0.97
N TRP A 211 -14.26 21.60 -0.16
CA TRP A 211 -14.67 22.57 0.87
C TRP A 211 -15.36 23.78 0.27
N ASN A 212 -14.65 24.50 -0.63
CA ASN A 212 -15.11 25.77 -1.19
C ASN A 212 -16.34 25.63 -2.10
N GLY A 213 -16.56 24.46 -2.69
CA GLY A 213 -17.69 24.20 -3.58
C GLY A 213 -18.96 23.82 -2.85
N GLN A 214 -18.99 22.60 -2.30
CA GLN A 214 -20.24 22.00 -1.79
C GLN A 214 -20.29 21.94 -0.26
N GLN A 215 -19.16 21.64 0.40
CA GLN A 215 -19.20 21.29 1.81
C GLN A 215 -19.42 22.51 2.71
N ARG A 216 -18.81 23.66 2.39
CA ARG A 216 -19.02 24.88 3.19
C ARG A 216 -20.49 25.31 3.24
N ALA A 217 -21.19 25.25 2.10
CA ALA A 217 -22.63 25.54 2.03
C ALA A 217 -23.46 24.48 2.79
N ALA A 218 -23.09 23.20 2.71
CA ALA A 218 -23.73 22.14 3.48
C ALA A 218 -23.62 22.37 5.00
N TRP A 219 -22.45 22.86 5.46
CA TRP A 219 -22.25 23.23 6.87
C TRP A 219 -23.09 24.43 7.30
N GLU A 220 -23.26 25.43 6.43
CA GLU A 220 -24.15 26.56 6.72
C GLU A 220 -25.59 26.10 6.96
N VAL A 221 -26.11 25.21 6.10
CA VAL A 221 -27.44 24.61 6.27
C VAL A 221 -27.54 23.75 7.54
N TYR A 222 -26.53 22.92 7.80
CA TYR A 222 -26.49 22.06 8.99
C TYR A 222 -26.49 22.87 10.30
N ILE A 223 -25.66 23.92 10.39
CA ILE A 223 -25.61 24.80 11.56
C ILE A 223 -26.95 25.51 11.76
N ALA A 224 -27.58 25.97 10.68
CA ALA A 224 -28.91 26.59 10.73
C ALA A 224 -30.01 25.63 11.22
N THR A 225 -29.90 24.34 10.88
CA THR A 225 -30.85 23.29 11.31
C THR A 225 -30.78 23.06 12.84
N GLY A 226 -29.61 23.26 13.45
CA GLY A 226 -29.43 23.16 14.90
C GLY A 226 -29.53 21.75 15.49
N LEU A 227 -29.55 20.72 14.63
CA LEU A 227 -29.52 19.31 15.00
C LEU A 227 -28.10 18.90 15.39
N ASP A 228 -27.90 18.39 16.60
CA ASP A 228 -26.58 17.94 17.06
C ASP A 228 -26.40 16.42 16.84
N LEU A 229 -25.63 16.06 15.81
CA LEU A 229 -25.23 14.68 15.49
C LEU A 229 -23.71 14.51 15.63
N THR A 230 -23.03 15.49 16.23
CA THR A 230 -21.56 15.54 16.27
C THR A 230 -20.94 14.33 16.95
N GLN A 231 -21.58 13.84 18.03
CA GLN A 231 -21.10 12.66 18.75
C GLN A 231 -21.15 11.39 17.90
N ALA A 232 -22.25 11.16 17.17
CA ALA A 232 -22.42 10.01 16.28
C ALA A 232 -21.42 10.07 15.12
N ALA A 233 -21.24 11.24 14.52
CA ALA A 233 -20.28 11.47 13.46
C ALA A 233 -18.83 11.23 13.93
N ASN A 234 -18.45 11.75 15.11
CA ASN A 234 -17.11 11.54 15.67
C ASN A 234 -16.84 10.07 15.99
N ALA A 235 -17.83 9.36 16.53
CA ALA A 235 -17.72 7.92 16.78
C ALA A 235 -17.51 7.14 15.47
N PHE A 236 -18.24 7.51 14.40
CA PHE A 236 -18.02 6.94 13.08
C PHE A 236 -16.62 7.24 12.54
N LEU A 237 -16.16 8.50 12.56
CA LEU A 237 -14.83 8.87 12.04
C LEU A 237 -13.72 8.06 12.73
N LYS A 238 -13.84 7.90 14.05
CA LYS A 238 -12.91 7.08 14.85
C LYS A 238 -12.99 5.60 14.45
N GLY A 239 -14.19 5.06 14.29
CA GLY A 239 -14.42 3.66 13.88
C GLY A 239 -13.92 3.40 12.46
N MET A 240 -14.24 4.27 11.52
CA MET A 240 -13.88 4.18 10.10
C MET A 240 -12.36 4.11 9.92
N LEU A 241 -11.58 4.93 10.61
CA LEU A 241 -10.12 4.88 10.55
C LEU A 241 -9.57 3.52 11.01
N SER A 242 -10.13 2.97 12.08
CA SER A 242 -9.74 1.64 12.56
C SER A 242 -10.11 0.54 11.56
N GLN A 243 -11.23 0.67 10.86
CA GLN A 243 -11.69 -0.28 9.85
C GLN A 243 -10.91 -0.17 8.54
N ILE A 244 -10.50 1.03 8.11
CA ILE A 244 -9.59 1.23 6.97
C ILE A 244 -8.23 0.60 7.27
N LYS A 245 -7.71 0.77 8.49
CA LYS A 245 -6.49 0.09 8.92
C LYS A 245 -6.64 -1.43 8.93
N LEU A 246 -7.72 -1.94 9.53
CA LEU A 246 -8.01 -3.38 9.54
C LEU A 246 -8.10 -3.93 8.12
N LEU A 247 -8.75 -3.19 7.21
CA LEU A 247 -8.87 -3.55 5.81
C LEU A 247 -7.50 -3.62 5.15
N TYR A 248 -6.66 -2.59 5.31
CA TYR A 248 -5.28 -2.61 4.82
C TYR A 248 -4.48 -3.80 5.36
N ASP A 249 -4.52 -4.05 6.67
CA ASP A 249 -3.84 -5.18 7.31
C ASP A 249 -4.36 -6.53 6.76
N THR A 250 -5.66 -6.63 6.53
CA THR A 250 -6.31 -7.80 5.92
C THR A 250 -5.87 -7.99 4.46
N VAL A 251 -5.78 -6.91 3.68
CA VAL A 251 -5.30 -6.96 2.30
C VAL A 251 -3.84 -7.43 2.25
N GLN A 252 -2.99 -6.90 3.13
CA GLN A 252 -1.59 -7.33 3.26
C GLN A 252 -1.50 -8.83 3.63
N GLU A 253 -2.40 -9.32 4.47
CA GLU A 253 -2.45 -10.73 4.83
C GLU A 253 -2.89 -11.62 3.66
N ILE A 254 -3.94 -11.23 2.93
CA ILE A 254 -4.40 -11.93 1.72
C ILE A 254 -3.28 -11.96 0.67
N TRP A 255 -2.52 -10.87 0.53
CA TRP A 255 -1.38 -10.81 -0.38
C TRP A 255 -0.26 -11.79 -0.01
N LYS A 256 0.05 -11.93 1.29
CA LYS A 256 0.99 -12.97 1.76
C LYS A 256 0.54 -14.37 1.35
N TRP A 257 -0.77 -14.62 1.34
CA TRP A 257 -1.34 -15.89 0.91
C TRP A 257 -1.25 -16.06 -0.62
N ILE A 258 -1.56 -15.02 -1.40
CA ILE A 258 -1.50 -15.04 -2.88
C ILE A 258 -0.07 -15.29 -3.39
N ASN A 259 0.95 -14.68 -2.78
CA ASN A 259 2.34 -14.93 -3.20
C ASN A 259 2.88 -16.31 -2.78
N ASN A 260 2.14 -17.05 -1.96
CA ASN A 260 2.52 -18.37 -1.48
C ASN A 260 1.31 -19.31 -1.54
N VAL A 261 0.60 -19.34 -2.69
CA VAL A 261 -0.68 -20.04 -2.81
C VAL A 261 -0.56 -21.51 -2.40
N ASP A 262 0.54 -22.18 -2.73
CA ASP A 262 0.76 -23.58 -2.36
C ASP A 262 0.88 -23.79 -0.85
N LYS A 263 1.47 -22.81 -0.13
CA LYS A 263 1.64 -22.84 1.33
C LYS A 263 0.34 -22.50 2.07
N TYR A 264 -0.50 -21.64 1.49
CA TYR A 264 -1.71 -21.12 2.14
C TYR A 264 -3.03 -21.58 1.48
N ALA A 265 -2.98 -22.58 0.59
CA ALA A 265 -4.16 -23.10 -0.12
C ALA A 265 -5.32 -23.46 0.81
N ALA A 266 -5.04 -24.10 1.95
CA ALA A 266 -6.06 -24.46 2.94
C ALA A 266 -6.67 -23.26 3.69
N LYS A 267 -5.97 -22.12 3.78
CA LYS A 267 -6.53 -20.88 4.31
C LYS A 267 -7.38 -20.18 3.26
N LEU A 268 -6.88 -20.09 2.02
CA LEU A 268 -7.59 -19.50 0.89
C LEU A 268 -8.91 -20.24 0.59
N ALA A 269 -8.89 -21.58 0.65
CA ALA A 269 -10.07 -22.43 0.44
C ALA A 269 -11.21 -22.20 1.46
N LYS A 270 -10.96 -21.51 2.58
CA LYS A 270 -12.00 -21.13 3.54
C LYS A 270 -12.81 -19.91 3.09
N PHE A 271 -12.27 -19.13 2.15
CA PHE A 271 -12.83 -17.86 1.71
C PHE A 271 -13.25 -17.88 0.24
N ILE A 272 -12.62 -18.74 -0.56
CA ILE A 272 -12.96 -19.01 -1.96
C ILE A 272 -13.14 -20.52 -2.15
N LYS A 273 -14.12 -20.94 -2.96
CA LYS A 273 -14.37 -22.35 -3.27
C LYS A 273 -13.11 -23.01 -3.84
N GLU A 274 -12.96 -24.33 -3.71
CA GLU A 274 -11.77 -25.06 -4.17
C GLU A 274 -11.39 -24.80 -5.63
N ASP A 275 -12.38 -24.59 -6.51
CA ASP A 275 -12.15 -24.24 -7.91
C ASP A 275 -11.65 -22.80 -8.09
N GLY A 276 -12.11 -21.87 -7.26
CA GLY A 276 -11.60 -20.49 -7.22
C GLY A 276 -10.14 -20.40 -6.76
N VAL A 277 -9.68 -21.33 -5.91
CA VAL A 277 -8.25 -21.42 -5.55
C VAL A 277 -7.40 -21.88 -6.75
N LYS A 278 -7.92 -22.77 -7.59
CA LYS A 278 -7.23 -23.21 -8.82
C LYS A 278 -7.17 -22.10 -9.86
N GLU A 279 -8.25 -21.34 -10.04
CA GLU A 279 -8.29 -20.18 -10.93
C GLU A 279 -7.40 -19.03 -10.43
N LEU A 280 -7.35 -18.79 -9.12
CA LEU A 280 -6.41 -17.83 -8.53
C LEU A 280 -4.96 -18.24 -8.80
N LYS A 281 -4.63 -19.54 -8.69
CA LYS A 281 -3.31 -20.04 -9.09
C LYS A 281 -3.03 -19.83 -10.58
N ALA A 282 -4.04 -20.02 -11.44
CA ALA A 282 -3.90 -19.80 -12.88
C ALA A 282 -3.68 -18.30 -13.18
N LEU A 283 -4.45 -17.40 -12.61
CA LEU A 283 -4.33 -15.95 -12.80
C LEU A 283 -3.00 -15.38 -12.27
N VAL A 284 -2.49 -15.93 -11.16
CA VAL A 284 -1.15 -15.62 -10.65
C VAL A 284 -0.07 -16.13 -11.62
N LYS A 285 -0.23 -17.35 -12.16
CA LYS A 285 0.70 -17.91 -13.15
C LYS A 285 0.64 -17.20 -14.51
N GLU A 286 -0.52 -16.70 -14.90
CA GLU A 286 -0.79 -16.06 -16.20
C GLU A 286 -0.50 -14.55 -16.18
N GLY A 287 -0.16 -13.96 -15.04
CA GLY A 287 0.32 -12.57 -14.96
C GLY A 287 -0.68 -11.54 -15.50
N GLY A 288 -1.98 -11.72 -15.25
CA GLY A 288 -3.00 -10.82 -15.78
C GLY A 288 -2.77 -9.35 -15.39
N GLN A 289 -2.80 -8.43 -16.37
CA GLN A 289 -2.51 -7.00 -16.19
C GLN A 289 -3.31 -6.33 -15.06
N ALA A 290 -4.55 -6.77 -14.81
CA ALA A 290 -5.38 -6.24 -13.72
C ALA A 290 -4.88 -6.68 -12.34
N LEU A 291 -4.43 -7.94 -12.23
CA LEU A 291 -3.77 -8.45 -11.03
C LEU A 291 -2.47 -7.69 -10.80
N GLU A 292 -1.65 -7.52 -11.85
CA GLU A 292 -0.39 -6.79 -11.76
C GLU A 292 -0.57 -5.33 -11.31
N LYS A 293 -1.53 -4.60 -11.89
CA LYS A 293 -1.81 -3.20 -11.51
C LYS A 293 -2.37 -3.07 -10.09
N GLY A 294 -3.30 -3.93 -9.69
CA GLY A 294 -3.81 -3.94 -8.31
C GLY A 294 -2.73 -4.30 -7.29
N LEU A 295 -1.90 -5.30 -7.61
CA LEU A 295 -0.75 -5.69 -6.79
C LEU A 295 0.30 -4.58 -6.70
N MET A 296 0.54 -3.84 -7.77
CA MET A 296 1.50 -2.73 -7.78
C MET A 296 1.02 -1.58 -6.90
N LEU A 297 -0.26 -1.21 -6.98
CA LEU A 297 -0.87 -0.19 -6.12
C LEU A 297 -0.80 -0.59 -4.63
N LEU A 298 -1.08 -1.86 -4.31
CA LEU A 298 -1.02 -2.36 -2.93
C LEU A 298 0.39 -2.55 -2.38
N SER A 299 1.36 -2.75 -3.27
CA SER A 299 2.78 -2.78 -2.90
C SER A 299 3.33 -1.37 -2.67
N ASP A 300 2.66 -0.35 -3.20
CA ASP A 300 3.01 1.06 -3.03
C ASP A 300 2.40 1.61 -1.74
N GLU A 301 3.06 1.28 -0.63
CA GLU A 301 2.57 1.60 0.70
C GLU A 301 2.39 3.10 0.94
N ILE A 302 3.35 3.91 0.46
CA ILE A 302 3.31 5.36 0.61
C ILE A 302 2.04 5.91 -0.04
N LEU A 303 1.70 5.43 -1.25
CA LEU A 303 0.47 5.83 -1.92
C LEU A 303 -0.78 5.42 -1.12
N VAL A 304 -0.82 4.20 -0.59
CA VAL A 304 -1.96 3.74 0.23
C VAL A 304 -2.11 4.59 1.49
N PHE A 305 -1.01 4.96 2.14
CA PHE A 305 -1.02 5.85 3.29
C PHE A 305 -1.56 7.25 2.93
N ILE A 306 -1.12 7.82 1.81
CA ILE A 306 -1.64 9.09 1.30
C ILE A 306 -3.14 8.99 1.02
N LEU A 307 -3.61 7.94 0.34
CA LEU A 307 -5.02 7.73 0.03
C LEU A 307 -5.89 7.62 1.30
N ALA A 308 -5.41 6.90 2.32
CA ALA A 308 -6.09 6.83 3.62
C ALA A 308 -6.18 8.20 4.30
N ALA A 309 -5.10 8.99 4.24
CA ALA A 309 -5.07 10.35 4.79
C ALA A 309 -6.00 11.31 4.04
N VAL A 310 -6.08 11.21 2.70
CA VAL A 310 -7.06 11.98 1.89
C VAL A 310 -8.48 11.62 2.28
N LEU A 311 -8.77 10.32 2.39
CA LEU A 311 -10.10 9.84 2.74
C LEU A 311 -10.52 10.34 4.11
N LYS A 312 -9.66 10.18 5.12
CA LYS A 312 -9.85 10.75 6.46
C LYS A 312 -10.17 12.24 6.38
N SER A 313 -9.33 13.00 5.66
CA SER A 313 -9.46 14.46 5.54
C SER A 313 -10.79 14.84 4.90
N TYR A 314 -11.20 14.15 3.84
CA TYR A 314 -12.49 14.38 3.18
C TYR A 314 -13.68 14.14 4.11
N PHE A 315 -13.67 13.04 4.86
CA PHE A 315 -14.73 12.76 5.84
C PHE A 315 -14.79 13.81 6.95
N GLN A 316 -13.65 14.39 7.34
CA GLN A 316 -13.63 15.51 8.28
C GLN A 316 -14.22 16.81 7.70
N LEU A 317 -14.35 16.93 6.37
CA LEU A 317 -15.04 18.04 5.70
C LEU A 317 -16.57 17.87 5.69
N LEU A 318 -17.08 16.64 5.80
CA LEU A 318 -18.52 16.35 5.74
C LEU A 318 -19.24 16.85 7.00
N THR A 319 -20.52 17.18 6.84
CA THR A 319 -21.40 17.44 7.98
C THR A 319 -21.72 16.13 8.73
N PRO A 320 -22.04 16.20 10.03
CA PRO A 320 -22.48 15.05 10.79
C PRO A 320 -23.67 14.29 10.16
N GLN A 321 -24.60 15.00 9.54
CA GLN A 321 -25.73 14.39 8.83
C GLN A 321 -25.26 13.54 7.65
N GLN A 322 -24.40 14.08 6.79
CA GLN A 322 -23.85 13.35 5.64
C GLN A 322 -23.09 12.09 6.03
N ILE A 323 -22.41 12.12 7.19
CA ILE A 323 -21.74 10.94 7.74
C ILE A 323 -22.76 9.86 8.14
N VAL A 324 -23.84 10.25 8.81
CA VAL A 324 -24.89 9.30 9.23
C VAL A 324 -25.61 8.70 8.02
N ASP A 325 -25.92 9.51 7.01
CA ASP A 325 -26.54 9.04 5.76
C ASP A 325 -25.61 8.05 5.02
N PHE A 326 -24.31 8.34 4.99
CA PHE A 326 -23.32 7.44 4.42
C PHE A 326 -23.23 6.08 5.14
N VAL A 327 -23.33 6.07 6.47
CA VAL A 327 -23.37 4.84 7.27
C VAL A 327 -24.60 4.01 6.96
N ALA A 328 -25.75 4.66 6.86
CA ALA A 328 -27.02 4.01 6.60
C ALA A 328 -27.07 3.35 5.21
N ASP A 329 -26.53 4.03 4.19
CA ASP A 329 -26.78 3.65 2.79
C ASP A 329 -25.62 2.92 2.11
N ALA A 330 -24.36 3.15 2.52
CA ALA A 330 -23.21 2.86 1.65
C ALA A 330 -22.02 2.14 2.30
N PHE A 331 -21.88 2.14 3.64
CA PHE A 331 -20.66 1.65 4.28
C PHE A 331 -20.38 0.16 4.04
N GLY A 332 -21.39 -0.70 4.13
CA GLY A 332 -21.25 -2.15 3.87
C GLY A 332 -20.90 -2.46 2.41
N SER A 333 -21.47 -1.70 1.47
CA SER A 333 -21.18 -1.81 0.04
C SER A 333 -19.76 -1.34 -0.28
N LEU A 334 -19.31 -0.23 0.33
CA LEU A 334 -17.96 0.31 0.14
C LEU A 334 -16.88 -0.68 0.60
N VAL A 335 -17.01 -1.26 1.80
CA VAL A 335 -16.04 -2.25 2.31
C VAL A 335 -15.98 -3.47 1.38
N THR A 336 -17.14 -3.96 0.96
CA THR A 336 -17.24 -5.08 0.03
C THR A 336 -16.62 -4.75 -1.32
N MET A 337 -16.88 -3.56 -1.86
CA MET A 337 -16.31 -3.09 -3.12
C MET A 337 -14.78 -2.92 -3.02
N ILE A 338 -14.25 -2.34 -1.95
CA ILE A 338 -12.80 -2.20 -1.79
C ILE A 338 -12.14 -3.58 -1.69
N VAL A 339 -12.71 -4.53 -0.94
CA VAL A 339 -12.18 -5.91 -0.89
C VAL A 339 -12.22 -6.56 -2.29
N LEU A 340 -13.34 -6.48 -2.98
CA LEU A 340 -13.52 -7.19 -4.26
C LEU A 340 -12.74 -6.59 -5.42
N TYR A 341 -12.63 -5.27 -5.50
CA TYR A 341 -11.99 -4.59 -6.64
C TYR A 341 -10.50 -4.29 -6.41
N LEU A 342 -10.07 -4.18 -5.15
CA LEU A 342 -8.69 -3.83 -4.81
C LEU A 342 -7.85 -5.07 -4.47
N VAL A 343 -8.46 -6.15 -3.94
CA VAL A 343 -7.75 -7.37 -3.53
C VAL A 343 -7.85 -8.50 -4.56
N LEU A 344 -8.94 -8.57 -5.32
CA LEU A 344 -9.17 -9.64 -6.28
C LEU A 344 -9.08 -9.08 -7.72
N PRO A 345 -8.31 -9.70 -8.62
CA PRO A 345 -8.34 -9.31 -10.02
C PRO A 345 -9.77 -9.49 -10.55
N GLY A 346 -10.21 -8.61 -11.46
CA GLY A 346 -11.62 -8.51 -11.88
C GLY A 346 -12.30 -9.83 -12.31
N GLY A 347 -11.53 -10.86 -12.70
CA GLY A 347 -12.05 -12.22 -12.92
C GLY A 347 -12.48 -12.97 -11.65
N VAL A 348 -11.74 -12.84 -10.55
CA VAL A 348 -12.06 -13.48 -9.25
C VAL A 348 -13.10 -12.67 -8.47
N GLY A 349 -13.06 -11.34 -8.60
CA GLY A 349 -14.10 -10.46 -8.03
C GLY A 349 -15.50 -10.83 -8.52
N LYS A 350 -15.63 -11.19 -9.80
CA LYS A 350 -16.88 -11.66 -10.41
C LYS A 350 -17.36 -13.01 -9.84
N LEU A 351 -16.46 -13.97 -9.65
CA LEU A 351 -16.79 -15.29 -9.09
C LEU A 351 -17.22 -15.23 -7.61
N VAL A 352 -16.64 -14.32 -6.83
CA VAL A 352 -17.04 -14.07 -5.45
C VAL A 352 -18.40 -13.36 -5.40
N LEU A 353 -18.66 -12.42 -6.32
CA LEU A 353 -19.98 -11.79 -6.49
C LEU A 353 -21.05 -12.81 -6.88
N ASP A 354 -20.79 -13.67 -7.87
CA ASP A 354 -21.70 -14.74 -8.28
C ASP A 354 -21.98 -15.74 -7.12
N GLY A 355 -20.99 -15.95 -6.24
CA GLY A 355 -21.11 -16.72 -5.00
C GLY A 355 -21.89 -16.04 -3.87
N LEU A 356 -21.85 -14.71 -3.79
CA LEU A 356 -22.61 -13.90 -2.83
C LEU A 356 -24.07 -13.75 -3.26
N ASP A 357 -24.34 -13.64 -4.56
CA ASP A 357 -25.70 -13.66 -5.12
C ASP A 357 -26.40 -15.00 -4.88
N THR A 358 -25.67 -16.10 -4.86
CA THR A 358 -26.23 -17.41 -4.47
C THR A 358 -26.48 -17.54 -2.96
N LEU A 359 -25.79 -16.76 -2.12
CA LEU A 359 -26.02 -16.73 -0.67
C LEU A 359 -27.15 -15.78 -0.25
N SER A 360 -27.33 -14.66 -0.97
CA SER A 360 -28.45 -13.73 -0.73
C SER A 360 -29.81 -14.37 -1.07
N VAL A 361 -29.85 -15.23 -2.09
CA VAL A 361 -31.02 -16.05 -2.45
C VAL A 361 -31.28 -17.16 -1.41
N ALA A 362 -30.25 -17.68 -0.73
CA ALA A 362 -30.41 -18.73 0.29
C ALA A 362 -30.82 -18.21 1.68
N VAL A 363 -30.73 -16.90 1.92
CA VAL A 363 -31.09 -16.25 3.20
C VAL A 363 -32.49 -15.61 3.14
N GLN A 364 -33.10 -15.54 1.95
CA GLN A 364 -34.51 -15.15 1.76
C GLN A 364 -35.45 -16.34 1.44
N GLY A 365 -34.98 -17.57 1.62
CA GLY A 365 -35.74 -18.81 1.43
C GLY A 365 -36.19 -19.45 2.74
#